data_AF-A0A4Y3NCD6-F1
#
_entry.id   AF-A0A4Y3NCD6-F1
#
_cell.length_a   1.000
_cell.length_b   1.000
_cell.length_c   1.000
_cell.angle_alpha   90.00
_cell.angle_beta   90.00
_cell.angle_gamma   90.00
#
_symmetry.space_group_name_H-M   'P 1'
#
loop_
_entity.id
_entity.type
_entity.pdbx_description
1 polymer ?
#
loop_
_entity_poly.entity_id
_entity_poly.type
_entity_poly.pdbx_seq_one_letter_code
_entity_poly.pdbx_strand_id
1 'polypeptide(L)'
;MPDAVASVAPAPVAPAAAERRPGRPRDTALETTVLSAAVELLLERDTRDVTISAITERSGVSRAALYRRWSSREELLAAALDSVRSSIGLKRGSTTLETILASYEEAATDVDGTVGALVKKRIAMGLENDHLRALSWERHVSRRREPIAEEIRCGISSGELSPDVDVEAMIDLINGLYYYQFVVRAPGTDANNLEATRKRVRNAVTLVWEGALRR
;
A
#
# COMPACT_ATOMS: atom_id res chain seq x y z
N MET A 1 70.25 -47.59 9.93
CA MET A 1 70.41 -46.12 9.85
C MET A 1 70.73 -45.74 8.41
N PRO A 2 70.15 -44.69 7.84
CA PRO A 2 68.78 -44.19 8.04
C PRO A 2 68.02 -43.97 6.71
N ASP A 3 66.69 -43.99 6.85
CA ASP A 3 65.67 -43.14 6.22
C ASP A 3 65.95 -42.47 4.87
N ALA A 4 65.14 -42.82 3.88
CA ALA A 4 64.74 -41.90 2.82
C ALA A 4 63.22 -42.03 2.60
N VAL A 5 62.49 -41.30 3.43
CA VAL A 5 61.05 -41.03 3.27
C VAL A 5 60.90 -40.15 2.01
N ALA A 6 60.50 -40.75 0.89
CA ALA A 6 60.11 -40.01 -0.30
C ALA A 6 58.73 -39.40 -0.09
N SER A 7 58.75 -38.13 0.31
CA SER A 7 57.62 -37.21 0.45
C SER A 7 56.81 -37.14 -0.85
N VAL A 8 55.55 -37.59 -0.79
CA VAL A 8 54.56 -37.38 -1.84
C VAL A 8 54.08 -35.93 -1.73
N ALA A 9 54.47 -35.10 -2.70
CA ALA A 9 53.96 -33.74 -2.83
C ALA A 9 52.44 -33.76 -3.14
N PRO A 10 51.62 -32.92 -2.49
CA PRO A 10 50.20 -32.86 -2.81
C PRO A 10 49.98 -32.18 -4.17
N ALA A 11 49.05 -32.73 -4.94
CA ALA A 11 48.59 -32.19 -6.22
C ALA A 11 48.05 -30.76 -6.08
N PRO A 12 48.17 -29.90 -7.11
CA PRO A 12 47.68 -28.54 -7.06
C PRO A 12 46.14 -28.53 -7.00
N VAL A 13 45.60 -27.96 -5.93
CA VAL A 13 44.16 -27.73 -5.77
C VAL A 13 43.73 -26.69 -6.80
N ALA A 14 42.84 -27.09 -7.72
CA ALA A 14 42.24 -26.21 -8.71
C ALA A 14 41.55 -25.01 -8.02
N PRO A 15 41.59 -23.80 -8.60
CA PRO A 15 40.98 -22.63 -8.00
C PRO A 15 39.47 -22.85 -7.87
N ALA A 16 38.97 -22.73 -6.64
CA ALA A 16 37.55 -22.79 -6.32
C ALA A 16 36.79 -21.79 -7.21
N ALA A 17 35.78 -22.32 -7.92
CA ALA A 17 34.88 -21.53 -8.73
C ALA A 17 34.27 -20.41 -7.86
N ALA A 18 34.46 -19.17 -8.29
CA ALA A 18 33.85 -18.02 -7.65
C ALA A 18 32.32 -18.19 -7.64
N GLU A 19 31.76 -18.46 -6.47
CA GLU A 19 30.32 -18.45 -6.23
C GLU A 19 29.78 -17.06 -6.59
N ARG A 20 29.07 -16.99 -7.72
CA ARG A 20 28.29 -15.82 -8.12
C ARG A 20 27.17 -15.63 -7.10
N ARG A 21 27.40 -14.72 -6.15
CA ARG A 21 26.40 -14.32 -5.14
C ARG A 21 25.09 -13.89 -5.84
N PRO A 22 23.92 -14.31 -5.32
CA PRO A 22 22.62 -13.92 -5.88
C PRO A 22 22.46 -12.39 -5.88
N GLY A 23 22.10 -11.82 -7.03
CA GLY A 23 22.03 -10.38 -7.28
C GLY A 23 20.86 -9.64 -6.59
N ARG A 24 20.72 -9.71 -5.26
CA ARG A 24 19.68 -8.95 -4.53
C ARG A 24 20.13 -8.51 -3.14
N PRO A 25 20.84 -7.36 -3.07
CA PRO A 25 20.43 -6.26 -2.17
C PRO A 25 20.40 -4.87 -2.84
N ARG A 26 21.13 -4.66 -3.95
CA ARG A 26 21.29 -3.33 -4.59
C ARG A 26 20.01 -2.80 -5.23
N ASP A 27 19.20 -3.70 -5.79
CA ASP A 27 18.04 -3.34 -6.60
C ASP A 27 16.85 -2.88 -5.73
N THR A 28 16.69 -3.46 -4.53
CA THR A 28 15.69 -3.01 -3.55
C THR A 28 16.05 -1.65 -2.94
N ALA A 29 17.33 -1.43 -2.64
CA ALA A 29 17.79 -0.14 -2.10
C ALA A 29 17.56 0.99 -3.10
N LEU A 30 17.86 0.75 -4.39
CA LEU A 30 17.60 1.70 -5.47
C LEU A 30 16.11 1.99 -5.61
N GLU A 31 15.26 0.97 -5.59
CA GLU A 31 13.81 1.15 -5.64
C GLU A 31 13.31 2.04 -4.49
N THR A 32 13.69 1.74 -3.25
CA THR A 32 13.32 2.57 -2.10
C THR A 32 13.76 4.03 -2.28
N THR A 33 15.01 4.27 -2.71
CA THR A 33 15.51 5.63 -2.95
C THR A 33 14.68 6.39 -3.98
N VAL A 34 14.32 5.74 -5.08
CA VAL A 34 13.52 6.37 -6.14
C VAL A 34 12.09 6.65 -5.66
N LEU A 35 11.46 5.69 -5.01
CA LEU A 35 10.08 5.84 -4.53
C LEU A 35 9.99 6.92 -3.45
N SER A 36 10.94 6.97 -2.52
CA SER A 36 11.04 8.04 -1.52
C SER A 36 11.19 9.42 -2.17
N ALA A 37 12.10 9.56 -3.14
CA ALA A 37 12.28 10.82 -3.86
C ALA A 37 11.00 11.28 -4.59
N ALA A 38 10.26 10.33 -5.18
CA ALA A 38 8.99 10.61 -5.84
C ALA A 38 7.90 11.00 -4.83
N VAL A 39 7.83 10.36 -3.66
CA VAL A 39 6.91 10.74 -2.58
C VAL A 39 7.19 12.16 -2.09
N GLU A 40 8.44 12.51 -1.83
CA GLU A 40 8.83 13.85 -1.41
C GLU A 40 8.42 14.91 -2.45
N LEU A 41 8.71 14.65 -3.73
CA LEU A 41 8.28 15.52 -4.82
C LEU A 41 6.75 15.65 -4.91
N LEU A 42 6.01 14.57 -4.70
CA LEU A 42 4.54 14.59 -4.69
C LEU A 42 3.97 15.40 -3.52
N LEU A 43 4.68 15.48 -2.39
CA LEU A 43 4.29 16.31 -1.25
C LEU A 43 4.64 17.79 -1.46
N GLU A 44 5.76 18.08 -2.14
CA GLU A 44 6.23 19.44 -2.41
C GLU A 44 5.51 20.13 -3.58
N ARG A 45 5.03 19.37 -4.56
CA ARG A 45 4.61 19.90 -5.87
C ARG A 45 3.28 19.33 -6.34
N ASP A 46 2.69 20.00 -7.32
CA ASP A 46 1.59 19.42 -8.08
C ASP A 46 2.05 18.19 -8.85
N THR A 47 1.16 17.20 -8.99
CA THR A 47 1.48 15.91 -9.62
C THR A 47 1.97 16.07 -11.06
N ARG A 48 1.53 17.11 -11.77
CA ARG A 48 1.96 17.42 -13.14
C ARG A 48 3.41 17.88 -13.22
N ASP A 49 3.93 18.50 -12.16
CA ASP A 49 5.30 19.04 -12.11
C ASP A 49 6.32 18.02 -11.61
N VAL A 50 5.87 16.86 -11.13
CA VAL A 50 6.75 15.74 -10.76
C VAL A 50 7.19 15.00 -12.03
N THR A 51 8.30 15.45 -12.62
CA THR A 51 8.86 14.88 -13.85
C THR A 51 9.89 13.79 -13.58
N ILE A 52 10.15 12.92 -14.57
CA ILE A 52 11.26 11.95 -14.51
C ILE A 52 12.59 12.66 -14.23
N SER A 53 12.84 13.82 -14.85
CA SER A 53 14.07 14.58 -14.62
C SER A 53 14.18 15.04 -13.16
N ALA A 54 13.11 15.56 -12.57
CA ALA A 54 13.07 15.94 -11.15
C ALA A 54 13.32 14.74 -10.22
N ILE A 55 12.76 13.58 -10.55
CA ILE A 55 12.98 12.34 -9.79
C ILE A 55 14.44 11.88 -9.91
N THR A 56 15.02 11.90 -11.10
CA THR A 56 16.44 11.52 -11.29
C THR A 56 17.39 12.48 -10.56
N GLU A 57 17.10 13.78 -10.58
CA GLU A 57 17.89 14.79 -9.88
C GLU A 57 17.87 14.56 -8.37
N ARG A 58 16.69 14.27 -7.81
CA ARG A 58 16.54 14.05 -6.37
C ARG A 58 17.07 12.71 -5.89
N SER A 59 16.80 11.64 -6.64
CA SER A 59 17.21 10.28 -6.26
C SER A 59 18.68 9.99 -6.57
N GLY A 60 19.31 10.78 -7.45
CA GLY A 60 20.65 10.49 -7.98
C GLY A 60 20.70 9.28 -8.92
N VAL A 61 19.54 8.68 -9.25
CA VAL A 61 19.43 7.49 -10.10
C VAL A 61 19.31 7.91 -11.56
N SER A 62 19.99 7.19 -12.46
CA SER A 62 19.94 7.50 -13.89
C SER A 62 18.57 7.22 -14.49
N ARG A 63 18.20 8.01 -15.51
CA ARG A 63 16.96 7.83 -16.29
C ARG A 63 16.81 6.41 -16.83
N ALA A 64 17.89 5.82 -17.34
CA ALA A 64 17.90 4.45 -17.85
C ALA A 64 17.60 3.41 -16.76
N ALA A 65 18.06 3.64 -15.52
CA ALA A 65 17.76 2.75 -14.41
C ALA A 65 16.28 2.83 -13.98
N LEU A 66 15.65 4.02 -14.05
CA LEU A 66 14.21 4.17 -13.82
C LEU A 66 13.37 3.40 -14.83
N TYR A 67 13.60 3.63 -16.13
CA TYR A 67 12.80 3.00 -17.19
C TYR A 67 12.94 1.48 -17.28
N ARG A 68 14.01 0.92 -16.72
CA ARG A 68 14.14 -0.55 -16.59
C ARG A 68 13.07 -1.15 -15.67
N ARG A 69 12.53 -0.38 -14.72
CA ARG A 69 11.64 -0.87 -13.66
C ARG A 69 10.21 -0.32 -13.79
N TRP A 70 10.06 0.92 -14.25
CA TRP A 70 8.76 1.55 -14.52
C TRP A 70 8.69 1.98 -15.98
N SER A 71 7.67 1.51 -16.69
CA SER A 71 7.48 1.80 -18.12
C SER A 71 7.10 3.25 -18.40
N SER A 72 6.55 3.94 -17.41
CA SER A 72 6.11 5.34 -17.52
C SER A 72 6.32 6.12 -16.22
N ARG A 73 6.22 7.44 -16.31
CA ARG A 73 6.21 8.35 -15.14
C ARG A 73 5.02 8.04 -14.24
N GLU A 74 3.86 7.84 -14.85
CA GLU A 74 2.60 7.53 -14.19
C GLU A 74 2.72 6.24 -13.37
N GLU A 75 3.32 5.18 -13.95
CA GLU A 75 3.55 3.92 -13.25
C GLU A 75 4.49 4.10 -12.03
N LEU A 76 5.54 4.91 -12.17
CA LEU A 76 6.45 5.23 -11.06
C LEU A 76 5.74 6.01 -9.96
N LEU A 77 4.93 7.02 -10.30
CA LEU A 77 4.18 7.80 -9.32
C LEU A 77 3.13 6.96 -8.60
N ALA A 78 2.43 6.05 -9.31
CA ALA A 78 1.52 5.11 -8.65
C ALA A 78 2.25 4.20 -7.67
N ALA A 79 3.41 3.64 -8.08
CA ALA A 79 4.25 2.83 -7.20
C ALA A 79 4.73 3.60 -5.96
N ALA A 80 5.05 4.90 -6.10
CA ALA A 80 5.47 5.76 -4.99
C ALA A 80 4.31 6.04 -4.02
N LEU A 81 3.12 6.32 -4.54
CA LEU A 81 1.90 6.46 -3.74
C LEU A 81 1.49 5.15 -3.05
N ASP A 82 1.82 4.02 -3.67
CA ASP A 82 1.62 2.69 -3.10
C ASP A 82 2.65 2.36 -2.01
N SER A 83 3.90 2.81 -2.13
CA SER A 83 4.94 2.48 -1.15
C SER A 83 4.73 3.11 0.23
N VAL A 84 4.01 4.24 0.30
CA VAL A 84 3.63 4.85 1.58
C VAL A 84 2.41 4.18 2.22
N ARG A 85 1.78 3.26 1.48
CA ARG A 85 0.47 2.71 1.78
C ARG A 85 0.64 1.24 2.24
N SER A 86 0.81 1.02 3.54
CA SER A 86 0.81 -0.33 4.16
C SER A 86 -0.54 -1.06 4.09
N SER A 87 -0.56 -2.39 4.19
CA SER A 87 -1.81 -3.15 4.38
C SER A 87 -2.66 -2.60 5.53
N ILE A 88 -3.98 -2.71 5.46
CA ILE A 88 -4.84 -2.31 6.57
C ILE A 88 -4.48 -3.19 7.77
N GLY A 89 -3.88 -2.60 8.80
CA GLY A 89 -3.61 -3.26 10.07
C GLY A 89 -4.92 -3.38 10.84
N LEU A 90 -5.40 -4.61 11.06
CA LEU A 90 -6.62 -4.82 11.83
C LEU A 90 -6.41 -4.39 13.29
N LYS A 91 -7.23 -3.44 13.74
CA LYS A 91 -7.37 -3.08 15.15
C LYS A 91 -8.47 -3.93 15.75
N ARG A 92 -8.08 -5.06 16.34
CA ARG A 92 -9.00 -6.06 16.92
C ARG A 92 -9.91 -5.42 17.97
N GLY A 93 -11.22 -5.45 17.71
CA GLY A 93 -12.29 -5.08 18.63
C GLY A 93 -12.95 -6.31 19.24
N SER A 94 -14.04 -6.11 19.99
CA SER A 94 -14.78 -7.23 20.60
C SER A 94 -15.74 -7.93 19.63
N THR A 95 -16.08 -7.27 18.53
CA THR A 95 -16.93 -7.77 17.43
C THR A 95 -16.27 -7.55 16.07
N THR A 96 -16.78 -8.20 15.03
CA THR A 96 -16.34 -7.94 13.65
C THR A 96 -16.57 -6.48 13.26
N LEU A 97 -17.74 -5.92 13.62
CA LEU A 97 -18.04 -4.50 13.37
C LEU A 97 -17.03 -3.57 14.04
N GLU A 98 -16.73 -3.79 15.32
CA GLU A 98 -15.77 -2.96 16.04
C GLU A 98 -14.37 -3.07 15.46
N THR A 99 -13.95 -4.27 15.06
CA THR A 99 -12.65 -4.48 14.40
C THR A 99 -12.57 -3.68 13.10
N ILE A 100 -13.60 -3.74 12.27
CA ILE A 100 -13.65 -3.00 10.99
C ILE A 100 -13.64 -1.49 11.26
N LEU A 101 -14.53 -0.99 12.12
CA LEU A 101 -14.63 0.44 12.42
C LEU A 101 -13.31 0.99 12.98
N ALA A 102 -12.71 0.32 13.96
CA ALA A 102 -11.43 0.76 14.54
C ALA A 102 -10.30 0.77 13.50
N SER A 103 -10.27 -0.22 12.60
CA SER A 103 -9.26 -0.31 11.54
C SER A 103 -9.38 0.84 10.53
N TYR A 104 -10.61 1.20 10.14
CA TYR A 104 -10.84 2.32 9.24
C TYR A 104 -10.68 3.69 9.92
N GLU A 105 -11.07 3.84 11.19
CA GLU A 105 -10.86 5.06 11.96
C GLU A 105 -9.39 5.36 12.14
N GLU A 106 -8.56 4.36 12.44
CA GLU A 106 -7.09 4.49 12.45
C GLU A 106 -6.59 4.99 11.09
N ALA A 107 -7.03 4.35 10.00
CA ALA A 107 -6.63 4.76 8.65
C ALA A 107 -7.10 6.18 8.28
N ALA A 108 -8.19 6.66 8.91
CA ALA A 108 -8.75 7.99 8.70
C ALA A 108 -8.14 9.07 9.64
N THR A 109 -7.18 8.73 10.51
CA THR A 109 -6.52 9.73 11.38
C THR A 109 -5.64 10.71 10.60
N ASP A 110 -5.12 10.33 9.43
CA ASP A 110 -4.18 11.11 8.62
C ASP A 110 -4.80 11.68 7.32
N VAL A 111 -6.11 11.90 7.29
CA VAL A 111 -6.84 12.34 6.06
C VAL A 111 -6.35 13.69 5.52
N ASP A 112 -5.94 14.59 6.40
CA ASP A 112 -5.39 15.89 6.01
C ASP A 112 -3.88 16.01 6.27
N GLY A 113 -3.24 14.94 6.72
CA GLY A 113 -1.79 14.84 6.73
C GLY A 113 -1.24 14.14 5.50
N THR A 114 -0.04 13.59 5.63
CA THR A 114 0.78 13.13 4.50
C THR A 114 0.10 12.04 3.69
N VAL A 115 -0.42 11.01 4.34
CA VAL A 115 -1.07 9.86 3.67
C VAL A 115 -2.34 10.31 2.96
N GLY A 116 -3.15 11.14 3.60
CA GLY A 116 -4.38 11.65 3.02
C GLY A 116 -4.14 12.51 1.78
N ALA A 117 -3.15 13.41 1.81
CA ALA A 117 -2.74 14.19 0.64
C ALA A 117 -2.31 13.29 -0.53
N LEU A 118 -1.54 12.25 -0.26
CA LEU A 118 -1.09 11.28 -1.27
C LEU A 118 -2.26 10.43 -1.82
N VAL A 119 -3.23 10.06 -0.98
CA VAL A 119 -4.46 9.37 -1.43
C VAL A 119 -5.27 10.26 -2.39
N LYS A 120 -5.43 11.56 -2.09
CA LYS A 120 -6.11 12.52 -2.99
C LYS A 120 -5.41 12.60 -4.35
N LYS A 121 -4.07 12.65 -4.36
CA LYS A 121 -3.27 12.63 -5.61
C LYS A 121 -3.46 11.33 -6.39
N ARG A 122 -3.50 10.17 -5.72
CA ARG A 122 -3.80 8.87 -6.35
C ARG A 122 -5.15 8.88 -7.05
N ILE A 123 -6.19 9.36 -6.36
CA ILE A 123 -7.54 9.44 -6.90
C ILE A 123 -7.55 10.30 -8.16
N ALA A 124 -6.95 11.50 -8.11
CA ALA A 124 -6.85 12.39 -9.26
C ALA A 124 -6.19 11.71 -10.47
N MET A 125 -5.03 11.06 -10.28
CA MET A 125 -4.37 10.35 -11.37
C MET A 125 -5.20 9.19 -11.93
N GLY A 126 -5.92 8.47 -11.06
CA GLY A 126 -6.78 7.35 -11.48
C GLY A 126 -8.07 7.79 -12.19
N LEU A 127 -8.51 9.04 -12.01
CA LEU A 127 -9.62 9.62 -12.77
C LEU A 127 -9.20 10.01 -14.19
N GLU A 128 -7.94 10.40 -14.38
CA GLU A 128 -7.39 10.83 -15.68
C GLU A 128 -6.79 9.66 -16.50
N ASN A 129 -6.50 8.52 -15.87
CA ASN A 129 -5.82 7.40 -16.52
C ASN A 129 -6.37 6.03 -16.07
N ASP A 130 -7.21 5.43 -16.93
CA ASP A 130 -7.84 4.13 -16.69
C ASP A 130 -6.83 2.98 -16.54
N HIS A 131 -5.77 2.98 -17.34
CA HIS A 131 -4.73 1.96 -17.27
C HIS A 131 -4.01 2.02 -15.91
N LEU A 132 -3.69 3.22 -15.43
CA LEU A 132 -3.06 3.40 -14.13
C LEU A 132 -3.99 3.01 -12.97
N ARG A 133 -5.29 3.31 -13.09
CA ARG A 133 -6.32 2.87 -12.13
C ARG A 133 -6.39 1.35 -12.06
N ALA A 134 -6.41 0.67 -13.21
CA ALA A 134 -6.40 -0.79 -13.27
C ALA A 134 -5.12 -1.40 -12.66
N LEU A 135 -3.96 -0.83 -12.99
CA LEU A 135 -2.68 -1.29 -12.44
C LEU A 135 -2.60 -1.12 -10.91
N SER A 136 -3.09 0.03 -10.44
CA SER A 136 -3.20 0.34 -9.00
C SER A 136 -4.09 -0.66 -8.28
N TRP A 137 -5.18 -1.09 -8.92
CA TRP A 137 -6.08 -2.11 -8.40
C TRP A 137 -5.41 -3.46 -8.28
N GLU A 138 -4.81 -3.93 -9.38
CA GLU A 138 -4.15 -5.23 -9.49
C GLU A 138 -2.97 -5.36 -8.51
N ARG A 139 -2.12 -4.34 -8.44
CA ARG A 139 -0.87 -4.41 -7.68
C ARG A 139 -1.06 -4.13 -6.18
N HIS A 140 -2.01 -3.26 -5.81
CA HIS A 140 -2.06 -2.74 -4.43
C HIS A 140 -3.45 -2.69 -3.80
N VAL A 141 -4.46 -2.07 -4.43
CA VAL A 141 -5.75 -1.82 -3.74
C VAL A 141 -6.43 -3.14 -3.35
N SER A 142 -6.47 -4.11 -4.26
CA SER A 142 -7.07 -5.44 -4.02
C SER A 142 -6.41 -6.18 -2.84
N ARG A 143 -5.07 -6.14 -2.76
CA ARG A 143 -4.31 -6.77 -1.67
C ARG A 143 -4.49 -6.07 -0.34
N ARG A 144 -4.53 -4.73 -0.35
CA ARG A 144 -4.63 -3.92 0.87
C ARG A 144 -5.92 -4.14 1.65
N ARG A 145 -7.02 -4.46 0.96
CA ARG A 145 -8.33 -4.69 1.58
C ARG A 145 -8.53 -6.11 2.09
N GLU A 146 -7.64 -7.04 1.74
CA GLU A 146 -7.79 -8.46 2.12
C GLU A 146 -7.97 -8.69 3.62
N PRO A 147 -7.25 -7.99 4.54
CA PRO A 147 -7.48 -8.17 5.96
C PRO A 147 -8.92 -7.82 6.40
N ILE A 148 -9.55 -6.82 5.77
CA ILE A 148 -10.96 -6.48 6.03
C ILE A 148 -11.88 -7.54 5.45
N ALA A 149 -11.58 -8.05 4.24
CA ALA A 149 -12.34 -9.13 3.63
C ALA A 149 -12.30 -10.41 4.49
N GLU A 150 -11.12 -10.77 5.00
CA GLU A 150 -10.94 -11.87 5.94
C GLU A 150 -11.73 -11.65 7.22
N GLU A 151 -11.73 -10.43 7.77
CA GLU A 151 -12.50 -10.10 8.97
C GLU A 151 -14.01 -10.30 8.76
N ILE A 152 -14.55 -9.83 7.62
CA ILE A 152 -15.96 -10.05 7.26
C ILE A 152 -16.25 -11.55 7.11
N ARG A 153 -15.38 -12.31 6.44
CA ARG A 153 -15.53 -13.78 6.31
C ARG A 153 -15.49 -14.48 7.66
N CYS A 154 -14.65 -14.03 8.59
CA CYS A 154 -14.64 -14.51 9.98
C CYS A 154 -16.00 -14.27 10.66
N GLY A 155 -16.55 -13.06 10.54
CA GLY A 155 -17.89 -12.73 11.07
C GLY A 155 -19.00 -13.60 10.49
N ILE A 156 -18.92 -13.95 9.20
CA ILE A 156 -19.85 -14.91 8.58
C ILE A 156 -19.68 -16.31 9.19
N SER A 157 -18.44 -16.79 9.30
CA SER A 157 -18.15 -18.13 9.81
C SER A 157 -18.51 -18.33 11.29
N SER A 158 -18.45 -17.26 12.10
CA SER A 158 -18.84 -17.27 13.51
C SER A 158 -20.35 -17.14 13.72
N GLY A 159 -21.10 -16.84 12.65
CA GLY A 159 -22.53 -16.54 12.71
C GLY A 159 -22.87 -15.13 13.22
N GLU A 160 -21.87 -14.25 13.38
CA GLU A 160 -22.10 -12.83 13.65
C GLU A 160 -22.76 -12.14 12.45
N LEU A 161 -22.41 -12.54 11.23
CA LEU A 161 -22.98 -12.02 9.98
C LEU A 161 -23.81 -13.08 9.25
N SER A 162 -24.80 -12.63 8.47
CA SER A 162 -25.56 -13.51 7.57
C SER A 162 -24.64 -14.16 6.52
N PRO A 163 -24.85 -15.45 6.17
CA PRO A 163 -24.10 -16.11 5.10
C PRO A 163 -24.36 -15.50 3.70
N ASP A 164 -25.42 -14.72 3.54
CA ASP A 164 -25.78 -14.07 2.28
C ASP A 164 -25.08 -12.71 2.07
N VAL A 165 -24.24 -12.28 3.02
CA VAL A 165 -23.47 -11.04 2.88
C VAL A 165 -22.46 -11.15 1.73
N ASP A 166 -22.61 -10.26 0.74
CA ASP A 166 -21.58 -10.03 -0.27
C ASP A 166 -20.44 -9.19 0.35
N VAL A 167 -19.29 -9.86 0.55
CA VAL A 167 -18.08 -9.27 1.14
C VAL A 167 -17.58 -8.07 0.33
N GLU A 168 -17.65 -8.16 -0.99
CA GLU A 168 -17.18 -7.12 -1.91
C GLU A 168 -18.08 -5.89 -1.82
N ALA A 169 -19.39 -6.10 -1.90
CA ALA A 169 -20.37 -5.02 -1.77
C ALA A 169 -20.26 -4.32 -0.41
N MET A 170 -20.01 -5.07 0.66
CA MET A 170 -19.84 -4.50 2.00
C MET A 170 -18.59 -3.62 2.09
N ILE A 171 -17.46 -4.08 1.54
CA ILE A 171 -16.22 -3.30 1.49
C ILE A 171 -16.40 -2.04 0.63
N ASP A 172 -17.03 -2.16 -0.53
CA ASP A 172 -17.27 -1.04 -1.44
C ASP A 172 -18.20 -0.01 -0.81
N LEU A 173 -19.23 -0.43 -0.09
CA LEU A 173 -20.11 0.45 0.66
C LEU A 173 -19.35 1.24 1.73
N ILE A 174 -18.52 0.57 2.53
CA ILE A 174 -17.73 1.23 3.58
C ILE A 174 -16.75 2.20 2.94
N ASN A 175 -15.97 1.76 1.96
CA ASN A 175 -15.02 2.62 1.25
C ASN A 175 -15.70 3.82 0.57
N GLY A 176 -16.87 3.61 -0.02
CA GLY A 176 -17.68 4.66 -0.63
C GLY A 176 -18.13 5.71 0.39
N LEU A 177 -18.55 5.29 1.59
CA LEU A 177 -18.89 6.20 2.69
C LEU A 177 -17.67 7.04 3.10
N TYR A 178 -16.52 6.41 3.32
CA TYR A 178 -15.28 7.12 3.65
C TYR A 178 -14.89 8.09 2.53
N TYR A 179 -14.92 7.65 1.27
CA TYR A 179 -14.62 8.50 0.12
C TYR A 179 -15.54 9.72 0.06
N TYR A 180 -16.85 9.52 0.19
CA TYR A 180 -17.82 10.62 0.15
C TYR A 180 -17.60 11.61 1.29
N GLN A 181 -17.35 11.13 2.51
CA GLN A 181 -17.12 12.02 3.66
C GLN A 181 -15.80 12.78 3.55
N PHE A 182 -14.70 12.14 3.14
CA PHE A 182 -13.38 12.74 3.21
C PHE A 182 -12.92 13.44 1.93
N VAL A 183 -13.42 13.02 0.77
CA VAL A 183 -13.07 13.62 -0.53
C VAL A 183 -14.14 14.60 -0.98
N VAL A 184 -15.42 14.21 -0.92
CA VAL A 184 -16.51 15.04 -1.46
C VAL A 184 -16.96 16.09 -0.44
N ARG A 185 -17.22 15.69 0.81
CA ARG A 185 -17.59 16.64 1.87
C ARG A 185 -16.39 17.39 2.45
N ALA A 186 -15.22 16.76 2.47
CA ALA A 186 -13.95 17.35 2.89
C ALA A 186 -14.07 18.23 4.15
N PRO A 187 -14.27 17.64 5.35
CA PRO A 187 -14.57 18.38 6.59
C PRO A 187 -13.48 19.39 7.01
N GLY A 188 -12.30 19.32 6.40
CA GLY A 188 -11.12 20.09 6.76
C GLY A 188 -10.53 19.64 8.10
N THR A 189 -9.66 20.48 8.65
CA THR A 189 -8.88 20.17 9.86
C THR A 189 -9.57 20.55 11.16
N ASP A 190 -10.79 21.10 11.11
CA ASP A 190 -11.54 21.47 12.31
C ASP A 190 -11.95 20.21 13.09
N ALA A 191 -11.59 20.17 14.37
CA ALA A 191 -11.78 18.99 15.21
C ALA A 191 -13.26 18.61 15.35
N ASN A 192 -14.18 19.58 15.39
CA ASN A 192 -15.61 19.31 15.51
C ASN A 192 -16.17 18.73 14.21
N ASN A 193 -15.71 19.22 13.06
CA ASN A 193 -16.09 18.68 11.75
C ASN A 193 -15.57 17.26 11.54
N LEU A 194 -14.34 16.97 11.97
CA LEU A 194 -13.74 15.64 11.92
C LEU A 194 -14.50 14.66 12.83
N GLU A 195 -14.84 15.07 14.05
CA GLU A 195 -15.62 14.24 14.98
C GLU A 195 -17.03 13.97 14.44
N ALA A 196 -17.72 15.01 13.95
CA ALA A 196 -19.02 14.85 13.30
C ALA A 196 -18.97 13.92 12.08
N THR A 197 -17.83 13.93 11.35
CA THR A 197 -17.61 13.05 10.20
C THR A 197 -17.42 11.60 10.63
N ARG A 198 -16.56 11.34 11.63
CA ARG A 198 -16.39 10.00 12.22
C ARG A 198 -17.72 9.44 12.72
N LYS A 199 -18.49 10.25 13.45
CA LYS A 199 -19.84 9.88 13.92
C LYS A 199 -20.78 9.53 12.78
N ARG A 200 -20.80 10.30 11.68
CA ARG A 200 -21.61 9.99 10.49
C ARG A 200 -21.22 8.67 9.86
N VAL A 201 -19.92 8.42 9.67
CA VAL A 201 -19.45 7.16 9.08
C VAL A 201 -19.83 5.99 9.97
N ARG A 202 -19.55 6.07 11.26
CA ARG A 202 -19.92 5.03 12.24
C ARG A 202 -21.42 4.72 12.19
N ASN A 203 -22.27 5.74 12.28
CA ASN A 203 -23.72 5.55 12.21
C ASN A 203 -24.18 4.91 10.89
N ALA A 204 -23.59 5.31 9.76
CA ALA A 204 -23.94 4.76 8.45
C ALA A 204 -23.52 3.29 8.31
N VAL A 205 -22.32 2.93 8.78
CA VAL A 205 -21.85 1.54 8.79
C VAL A 205 -22.71 0.69 9.74
N THR A 206 -23.02 1.19 10.94
CA THR A 206 -23.90 0.50 11.89
C THR A 206 -25.30 0.25 11.30
N LEU A 207 -25.90 1.23 10.62
CA LEU A 207 -27.20 1.07 9.97
C LEU A 207 -27.19 -0.11 8.97
N VAL A 208 -26.14 -0.19 8.15
CA VAL A 208 -25.98 -1.26 7.16
C VAL A 208 -25.69 -2.58 7.85
N TRP A 209 -24.87 -2.57 8.91
CA TRP A 209 -24.55 -3.75 9.70
C TRP A 209 -25.81 -4.35 10.33
N GLU A 210 -26.61 -3.54 11.01
CA GLU A 210 -27.90 -3.96 11.58
C GLU A 210 -28.89 -4.43 10.52
N GLY A 211 -28.81 -3.91 9.29
CA GLY A 211 -29.56 -4.44 8.15
C GLY A 211 -29.08 -5.84 7.73
N ALA A 212 -27.77 -6.05 7.67
CA ALA A 212 -27.14 -7.34 7.33
C ALA A 212 -27.38 -8.43 8.38
N LEU A 213 -27.70 -8.06 9.63
CA LEU A 213 -28.09 -8.98 10.70
C LEU A 213 -29.54 -9.50 10.59
N ARG A 214 -30.39 -8.87 9.76
CA ARG A 214 -31.81 -9.25 9.65
C ARG A 214 -31.98 -10.37 8.62
N ARG A 215 -32.63 -11.46 9.07
CA ARG A 215 -33.18 -12.52 8.21
C ARG A 215 -34.62 -12.21 7.84
#